data_AF-A0A9N9T9W9-F1
#
_entry.id   AF-A0A9N9T9W9-F1
#
_cell.length_a   1.000
_cell.length_b   1.000
_cell.length_c   1.000
_cell.angle_alpha   90.00
_cell.angle_beta   90.00
_cell.angle_gamma   90.00
#
_symmetry.space_group_name_H-M   'P 1'
#
loop_
_entity.id
_entity.type
_entity.pdbx_description
1 polymer ?
#
loop_
_entity_poly.entity_id
_entity_poly.type
_entity_poly.pdbx_seq_one_letter_code
_entity_poly.pdbx_strand_id
1 'polypeptide(L)'
;MTTKSTVVNLTNHSYFYLAGNDAGAKELYDHVVRINADHITPVDDSLIPTGQFEKVEGTTIDFRHPFHLSDVINQVSNSPSFDHNFYVNHDNARKNNFVASVVHPATGRPIYMYSDQSGVQFYTGNFLPENNSLFGKFGGFIKNTKSFI
;
A
#
# COMPACT_ATOMS: atom_id res chain seq x y z
N MET A 1 18.77 -17.16 -16.75
CA MET A 1 17.92 -18.18 -16.10
C MET A 1 18.81 -18.99 -15.16
N THR A 2 18.35 -19.26 -13.94
CA THR A 2 18.98 -20.28 -13.07
C THR A 2 18.35 -21.63 -13.37
N THR A 3 19.14 -22.70 -13.25
CA THR A 3 18.69 -24.10 -13.41
C THR A 3 18.59 -24.85 -12.08
N LYS A 4 18.90 -24.18 -10.95
CA LYS A 4 18.85 -24.76 -9.60
C LYS A 4 17.60 -24.27 -8.86
N SER A 5 16.98 -25.13 -8.06
CA SER A 5 15.87 -24.75 -7.18
C SER A 5 16.26 -23.60 -6.26
N THR A 6 15.45 -22.55 -6.27
CA THR A 6 15.60 -21.39 -5.40
C THR A 6 14.25 -20.72 -5.16
N VAL A 7 14.09 -20.10 -3.99
CA VAL A 7 12.94 -19.24 -3.71
C VAL A 7 13.12 -17.93 -4.49
N VAL A 8 12.05 -17.44 -5.10
CA VAL A 8 12.00 -16.17 -5.82
C VAL A 8 10.67 -15.49 -5.50
N ASN A 9 10.74 -14.20 -5.11
CA ASN A 9 9.59 -13.34 -4.96
C ASN A 9 9.97 -11.96 -5.52
N LEU A 10 9.40 -11.58 -6.66
CA LEU A 10 9.72 -10.34 -7.35
C LEU A 10 8.57 -9.35 -7.19
N THR A 11 8.91 -8.10 -6.89
CA THR A 11 7.95 -7.01 -6.79
C THR A 11 8.53 -5.73 -7.39
N ASN A 12 7.71 -4.70 -7.49
CA ASN A 12 8.12 -3.34 -7.82
C ASN A 12 7.90 -2.42 -6.62
N HIS A 13 8.95 -1.73 -6.19
CA HIS A 13 8.93 -0.90 -4.99
C HIS A 13 8.75 0.60 -5.31
N SER A 14 7.86 0.90 -6.26
CA SER A 14 7.56 2.29 -6.63
C SER A 14 6.67 2.95 -5.59
N TYR A 15 6.94 4.21 -5.34
CA TYR A 15 6.14 5.06 -4.46
C TYR A 15 5.20 5.93 -5.31
N PHE A 16 3.91 5.92 -4.96
CA PHE A 16 2.89 6.70 -5.64
C PHE A 16 2.39 7.85 -4.77
N TYR A 17 2.14 8.98 -5.43
CA TYR A 17 1.57 10.18 -4.84
C TYR A 17 0.72 10.93 -5.86
N LEU A 18 -0.61 10.84 -5.74
CA LEU A 18 -1.55 11.27 -6.78
C LEU A 18 -1.96 12.74 -6.67
N ALA A 19 -1.70 13.37 -5.52
CA ALA A 19 -1.88 14.81 -5.32
C ALA A 19 -0.90 15.64 -6.17
N GLY A 20 0.25 15.05 -6.52
CA GLY A 20 1.33 15.73 -7.25
C GLY A 20 2.34 16.39 -6.31
N ASN A 21 3.60 16.47 -6.74
CA ASN A 21 4.75 16.74 -5.85
C ASN A 21 4.68 18.06 -5.07
N ASP A 22 3.95 19.06 -5.57
CA ASP A 22 3.82 20.38 -4.94
C ASP A 22 2.63 20.49 -3.96
N ALA A 23 1.78 19.47 -3.86
CA ALA A 23 0.55 19.51 -3.06
C ALA A 23 0.82 19.42 -1.54
N GLY A 24 2.02 19.00 -1.15
CA GLY A 24 2.47 18.94 0.25
C GLY A 24 1.92 17.72 1.01
N ALA A 25 2.66 17.26 2.03
CA ALA A 25 2.49 15.97 2.72
C ALA A 25 1.07 15.59 3.17
N LYS A 26 0.23 16.57 3.51
CA LYS A 26 -1.10 16.34 4.10
C LYS A 26 -2.07 15.69 3.12
N GLU A 27 -1.89 15.93 1.82
CA GLU A 27 -2.79 15.39 0.78
C GLU A 27 -2.66 13.86 0.64
N LEU A 28 -1.65 13.23 1.25
CA LEU A 28 -1.67 11.77 1.37
C LEU A 28 -2.97 11.30 2.04
N TYR A 29 -3.39 11.96 3.11
CA TYR A 29 -4.52 11.52 3.91
C TYR A 29 -5.86 11.62 3.17
N ASP A 30 -5.92 12.40 2.10
CA ASP A 30 -7.13 12.53 1.26
C ASP A 30 -7.21 11.45 0.17
N HIS A 31 -6.18 10.59 0.03
CA HIS A 31 -6.27 9.44 -0.87
C HIS A 31 -7.32 8.46 -0.37
N VAL A 32 -8.16 8.00 -1.29
CA VAL A 32 -9.16 6.97 -1.08
C VAL A 32 -8.59 5.64 -1.53
N VAL A 33 -8.48 4.69 -0.62
CA VAL A 33 -7.85 3.38 -0.84
C VAL A 33 -8.89 2.28 -0.74
N ARG A 34 -8.80 1.30 -1.64
CA ARG A 34 -9.53 0.03 -1.57
C ARG A 34 -8.58 -1.11 -1.92
N ILE A 35 -8.60 -2.19 -1.15
CA ILE A 35 -7.81 -3.40 -1.35
C ILE A 35 -8.76 -4.61 -1.39
N ASN A 36 -8.60 -5.46 -2.40
CA ASN A 36 -9.40 -6.67 -2.59
C ASN A 36 -8.83 -7.83 -1.75
N ALA A 37 -8.98 -7.74 -0.44
CA ALA A 37 -8.44 -8.73 0.50
C ALA A 37 -9.33 -8.85 1.73
N ASP A 38 -9.67 -10.08 2.13
CA ASP A 38 -10.37 -10.35 3.40
C ASP A 38 -9.41 -10.60 4.57
N HIS A 39 -8.11 -10.79 4.29
CA HIS A 39 -7.11 -11.12 5.29
C HIS A 39 -5.80 -10.35 5.11
N ILE A 40 -5.06 -10.19 6.20
CA ILE A 40 -3.64 -9.85 6.20
C ILE A 40 -2.80 -11.01 6.73
N THR A 41 -1.49 -10.94 6.50
CA THR A 41 -0.50 -11.76 7.22
C THR A 41 0.08 -10.94 8.37
N PRO A 42 -0.42 -11.06 9.61
CA PRO A 42 0.08 -10.29 10.74
C PRO A 42 1.54 -10.65 11.04
N VAL A 43 2.28 -9.65 11.53
CA VAL A 43 3.70 -9.75 11.84
C VAL A 43 3.94 -9.71 13.35
N ASP A 44 5.06 -10.26 13.78
CA ASP A 44 5.57 -10.09 15.14
C ASP A 44 6.33 -8.75 15.31
N ASP A 45 6.88 -8.52 16.50
CA ASP A 45 7.66 -7.32 16.82
C ASP A 45 8.93 -7.14 15.96
N SER A 46 9.36 -8.20 15.27
CA SER A 46 10.49 -8.17 14.33
C SER A 46 10.05 -7.96 12.87
N LEU A 47 8.77 -7.66 12.64
CA LEU A 47 8.14 -7.52 11.32
C LEU A 47 8.16 -8.81 10.49
N ILE A 48 8.26 -9.97 11.14
CA ILE A 48 8.21 -11.28 10.48
C ILE A 48 6.77 -11.80 10.48
N PRO A 49 6.23 -12.26 9.33
CA PRO A 49 4.91 -12.87 9.29
C PRO A 49 4.82 -14.06 10.24
N THR A 50 3.81 -14.04 11.10
CA THR A 50 3.54 -15.08 12.11
C THR A 50 3.11 -16.43 11.50
N GLY A 51 2.83 -16.46 10.19
CA GLY A 51 2.26 -17.61 9.48
C GLY A 51 0.74 -17.72 9.59
N GLN A 52 0.09 -16.81 10.31
CA GLN A 52 -1.38 -16.75 10.39
C GLN A 52 -1.97 -15.87 9.27
N PHE A 53 -3.27 -16.03 9.07
CA PHE A 53 -4.09 -15.10 8.28
C PHE A 53 -5.14 -14.50 9.20
N GLU A 54 -5.12 -13.18 9.35
CA GLU A 54 -6.05 -12.46 10.21
C GLU A 54 -7.08 -11.72 9.37
N LYS A 55 -8.35 -11.81 9.74
CA LYS A 55 -9.45 -11.16 9.03
C LYS A 55 -9.37 -9.65 9.21
N VAL A 56 -9.61 -8.91 8.13
CA VAL A 56 -9.68 -7.44 8.20
C VAL A 56 -11.05 -6.94 8.65
N GLU A 57 -12.09 -7.77 8.59
CA GLU A 57 -13.45 -7.39 8.94
C GLU A 57 -13.56 -6.81 10.36
N GLY A 58 -14.10 -5.60 10.47
CA GLY A 58 -14.30 -4.93 11.76
C GLY A 58 -13.03 -4.33 12.37
N THR A 59 -11.91 -4.35 11.65
CA THR A 59 -10.64 -3.74 12.06
C THR A 59 -10.44 -2.37 11.40
N THR A 60 -9.46 -1.59 11.88
CA THR A 60 -9.08 -0.29 11.29
C THR A 60 -8.35 -0.41 9.94
N ILE A 61 -8.02 -1.63 9.52
CA ILE A 61 -7.35 -1.96 8.25
C ILE A 61 -8.30 -2.60 7.24
N ASP A 62 -9.62 -2.52 7.46
CA ASP A 62 -10.63 -3.03 6.53
C ASP A 62 -10.76 -2.16 5.27
N PHE A 63 -9.88 -2.36 4.29
CA PHE A 63 -9.91 -1.65 3.01
C PHE A 63 -10.77 -2.34 1.93
N ARG A 64 -11.67 -3.28 2.30
CA ARG A 64 -12.51 -3.98 1.31
C ARG A 64 -13.44 -3.02 0.55
N HIS A 65 -13.82 -1.94 1.22
CA HIS A 65 -14.52 -0.79 0.65
C HIS A 65 -13.60 0.42 0.54
N PRO A 66 -13.89 1.39 -0.36
CA PRO A 66 -13.12 2.61 -0.46
C PRO A 66 -13.22 3.44 0.83
N PHE A 67 -12.09 3.75 1.44
CA PHE A 67 -11.99 4.63 2.61
C PHE A 67 -10.95 5.72 2.38
N HIS A 68 -11.20 6.93 2.92
CA HIS A 68 -10.15 7.92 2.99
C HIS A 68 -9.09 7.46 3.99
N LEU A 69 -7.82 7.67 3.67
CA LEU A 69 -6.76 7.37 4.63
C LEU A 69 -6.92 8.20 5.91
N SER A 70 -7.39 9.45 5.82
CA SER A 70 -7.65 10.31 6.97
C SER A 70 -8.62 9.72 7.99
N ASP A 71 -9.58 8.89 7.55
CA ASP A 71 -10.59 8.27 8.41
C ASP A 71 -9.97 7.22 9.33
N VAL A 72 -8.97 6.48 8.83
CA VAL A 72 -8.43 5.28 9.49
C VAL A 72 -7.03 5.48 10.07
N ILE A 73 -6.22 6.37 9.48
CA ILE A 73 -4.81 6.49 9.81
C ILE A 73 -4.57 6.96 11.25
N ASN A 74 -5.46 7.80 11.79
CA ASN A 74 -5.39 8.28 13.17
C ASN A 74 -5.87 7.24 14.19
N GLN A 75 -6.53 6.17 13.73
CA GLN A 75 -7.00 5.08 14.59
C GLN A 75 -5.93 4.00 14.80
N VAL A 76 -4.84 4.04 14.02
CA VAL A 76 -3.69 3.16 14.20
C VAL A 76 -2.86 3.69 15.37
N SER A 77 -3.08 3.12 16.55
CA SER A 77 -2.34 3.47 17.77
C SER A 77 -0.84 3.26 17.57
N ASN A 78 -0.01 4.21 18.02
CA ASN A 78 1.46 4.21 18.06
C ASN A 78 2.21 4.54 16.75
N SER A 79 1.56 4.60 15.58
CA SER A 79 2.11 5.24 14.37
C SER A 79 1.01 5.33 13.29
N PRO A 80 0.63 6.52 12.79
CA PRO A 80 -0.43 6.68 11.82
C PRO A 80 0.06 6.26 10.43
N SER A 81 0.13 4.94 10.23
CA SER A 81 1.04 4.36 9.25
C SER A 81 0.68 2.88 9.00
N PHE A 82 0.62 2.46 7.74
CA PHE A 82 0.39 1.06 7.35
C PHE A 82 1.67 0.44 6.80
N ASP A 83 1.90 -0.82 7.14
CA ASP A 83 2.96 -1.67 6.58
C ASP A 83 2.55 -3.15 6.67
N HIS A 84 1.50 -3.52 5.93
CA HIS A 84 0.92 -4.87 6.01
C HIS A 84 0.85 -5.52 4.63
N ASN A 85 1.14 -6.82 4.59
CA ASN A 85 0.81 -7.66 3.44
C ASN A 85 -0.65 -8.12 3.54
N PHE A 86 -1.45 -7.71 2.57
CA PHE A 86 -2.83 -8.16 2.37
C PHE A 86 -2.84 -9.39 1.47
N TYR A 87 -3.57 -10.43 1.88
CA TYR A 87 -3.78 -11.63 1.08
C TYR A 87 -4.91 -11.38 0.08
N VAL A 88 -4.57 -11.28 -1.20
CA VAL A 88 -5.50 -10.88 -2.25
C VAL A 88 -6.54 -11.97 -2.47
N ASN A 89 -7.80 -11.56 -2.66
CA ASN A 89 -8.87 -12.46 -3.03
C ASN A 89 -8.77 -12.80 -4.52
N HIS A 90 -8.52 -14.07 -4.84
CA HIS A 90 -8.34 -14.55 -6.21
C HIS A 90 -9.61 -15.17 -6.79
N ASP A 91 -9.97 -14.72 -7.99
CA ASP A 91 -10.79 -15.48 -8.93
C ASP A 91 -9.86 -16.40 -9.73
N ASN A 92 -9.92 -17.71 -9.45
CA ASN A 92 -9.08 -18.71 -10.10
C ASN A 92 -9.33 -18.83 -11.62
N ALA A 93 -10.42 -18.26 -12.13
CA ALA A 93 -10.67 -18.19 -13.58
C ALA A 93 -9.88 -17.05 -14.26
N ARG A 94 -9.26 -16.14 -13.49
CA ARG A 94 -8.53 -14.98 -14.02
C ARG A 94 -7.02 -15.14 -13.83
N LYS A 95 -6.27 -14.76 -14.87
CA LYS A 95 -4.81 -14.68 -14.79
C LYS A 95 -4.34 -13.56 -13.88
N ASN A 96 -4.93 -12.37 -14.01
CA ASN A 96 -4.65 -11.22 -13.14
C ASN A 96 -5.94 -10.83 -12.41
N ASN A 97 -5.85 -10.79 -11.08
CA ASN A 97 -6.93 -10.39 -10.20
C ASN A 97 -6.85 -8.89 -9.90
N PHE A 98 -8.00 -8.29 -9.62
CA PHE A 98 -8.02 -6.93 -9.06
C PHE A 98 -7.38 -6.97 -7.67
N VAL A 99 -6.40 -6.10 -7.44
CA VAL A 99 -5.63 -6.06 -6.19
C VAL A 99 -6.07 -4.87 -5.36
N ALA A 100 -5.98 -3.67 -5.93
CA ALA A 100 -6.27 -2.43 -5.21
C ALA A 100 -6.64 -1.31 -6.17
N SER A 101 -7.32 -0.29 -5.63
CA SER A 101 -7.50 1.00 -6.28
C SER A 101 -7.15 2.12 -5.32
N VAL A 102 -6.49 3.14 -5.82
CA VAL A 102 -6.22 4.38 -5.08
C VAL A 102 -6.64 5.57 -5.91
N VAL A 103 -7.38 6.50 -5.31
CA VAL A 103 -7.85 7.71 -5.98
C VAL A 103 -7.51 8.90 -5.11
N HIS A 104 -7.07 9.99 -5.72
CA HIS A 104 -7.00 11.28 -5.04
C HIS A 104 -8.12 12.19 -5.54
N PRO A 105 -9.19 12.41 -4.75
CA PRO A 105 -10.41 13.07 -5.21
C PRO A 105 -10.17 14.47 -5.77
N ALA A 106 -9.34 15.28 -5.11
CA ALA A 106 -9.10 16.67 -5.52
C ALA A 106 -8.41 16.78 -6.89
N THR A 107 -7.58 15.81 -7.27
CA THR A 107 -6.95 15.77 -8.62
C THR A 107 -7.72 14.90 -9.60
N GLY A 108 -8.67 14.09 -9.14
CA GLY A 108 -9.39 13.09 -9.92
C GLY A 108 -8.53 11.95 -10.46
N ARG A 109 -7.26 11.84 -10.03
CA ARG A 109 -6.32 10.84 -10.56
C ARG A 109 -6.53 9.48 -9.89
N PRO A 110 -6.69 8.40 -10.67
CA PRO A 110 -6.77 7.05 -10.13
C PRO A 110 -5.54 6.19 -10.45
N ILE A 111 -5.30 5.19 -9.62
CA ILE A 111 -4.52 3.98 -9.91
C ILE A 111 -5.44 2.77 -9.71
N TYR A 112 -5.40 1.85 -10.66
CA TYR A 112 -5.98 0.52 -10.52
C TYR A 112 -4.87 -0.52 -10.71
N MET A 113 -4.73 -1.41 -9.73
CA MET A 113 -3.71 -2.44 -9.73
C MET A 113 -4.34 -3.82 -9.98
N TYR A 114 -3.73 -4.56 -10.91
CA TYR A 114 -4.07 -5.94 -11.21
C TYR A 114 -2.80 -6.78 -11.21
N SER A 115 -2.85 -7.96 -10.61
CA SER A 115 -1.69 -8.84 -10.45
C SER A 115 -2.07 -10.32 -10.42
N ASP A 116 -1.12 -11.18 -10.73
CA ASP A 116 -1.19 -12.63 -10.51
C ASP A 116 -0.60 -13.07 -9.16
N GLN A 117 -0.04 -12.13 -8.40
CA GLN A 117 0.54 -12.37 -7.07
C GLN A 117 -0.55 -12.56 -6.01
N SER A 118 -0.28 -13.45 -5.04
CA SER A 118 -1.21 -13.80 -3.95
C SER A 118 -1.37 -12.72 -2.88
N GLY A 119 -0.53 -11.69 -2.89
CA GLY A 119 -0.52 -10.65 -1.87
C GLY A 119 -0.08 -9.29 -2.40
N VAL A 120 -0.40 -8.26 -1.62
CA VAL A 120 0.06 -6.89 -1.85
C VAL A 120 0.54 -6.28 -0.53
N GLN A 121 1.76 -5.75 -0.54
CA GLN A 121 2.27 -4.96 0.58
C GLN A 121 1.72 -3.54 0.46
N PHE A 122 0.87 -3.12 1.40
CA PHE A 122 0.44 -1.74 1.50
C PHE A 122 1.27 -1.02 2.56
N TYR A 123 2.15 -0.13 2.09
CA TYR A 123 3.09 0.61 2.91
C TYR A 123 2.88 2.11 2.70
N THR A 124 2.72 2.91 3.75
CA THR A 124 2.48 4.36 3.65
C THR A 124 3.72 5.24 3.87
N GLY A 125 4.92 4.72 3.61
CA GLY A 125 6.13 5.55 3.64
C GLY A 125 6.61 5.91 5.04
N ASN A 126 6.37 5.05 6.03
CA ASN A 126 6.53 5.33 7.46
C ASN A 126 7.98 5.65 7.86
N PHE A 127 8.95 5.13 7.11
CA PHE A 127 10.39 5.31 7.31
C PHE A 127 11.03 6.18 6.22
N LEU A 128 10.23 6.89 5.41
CA LEU A 128 10.77 7.83 4.43
C LEU A 128 11.42 9.04 5.14
N PRO A 129 12.61 9.48 4.71
CA PRO A 129 13.30 10.59 5.35
C PRO A 129 12.57 11.92 5.12
N GLU A 130 12.44 12.73 6.17
CA GLU A 130 11.72 14.02 6.16
C GLU A 130 12.56 15.20 5.62
N ASN A 131 13.79 14.98 5.16
CA ASN A 131 14.76 16.04 4.88
C ASN A 131 14.85 16.49 3.41
N ASN A 132 13.73 16.49 2.66
CA ASN A 132 13.68 16.84 1.22
C ASN A 132 14.73 16.10 0.34
N SER A 133 15.24 14.96 0.81
CA SER A 133 16.27 14.18 0.12
C SER A 133 15.72 13.21 -0.92
N LEU A 134 14.39 13.08 -1.00
CA LEU A 134 13.72 12.20 -1.94
C LEU A 134 13.56 12.88 -3.30
N PHE A 135 13.98 12.19 -4.35
CA PHE A 135 13.84 12.63 -5.74
C PHE A 135 12.96 11.66 -6.50
N GLY A 136 11.93 12.18 -7.15
CA GLY A 136 11.08 11.39 -8.03
C GLY A 136 11.78 11.04 -9.34
N LYS A 137 11.21 10.07 -10.07
CA LYS A 137 11.57 9.85 -11.48
C LYS A 137 11.39 11.20 -12.20
N PHE A 138 12.44 11.67 -12.90
CA PHE A 138 12.58 13.02 -13.50
C PHE A 138 13.13 14.14 -12.60
N GLY A 139 13.65 13.85 -11.41
CA GLY A 139 14.45 14.81 -10.62
C GLY A 139 13.63 15.88 -9.89
N GLY A 140 12.30 15.75 -9.85
CA GLY A 140 11.46 16.58 -9.01
C GLY A 140 11.66 16.26 -7.53
N PHE A 141 11.83 17.29 -6.70
CA PHE A 141 11.87 17.13 -5.25
C PHE A 141 10.54 16.56 -4.76
N ILE A 142 10.64 15.51 -3.96
CA ILE A 142 9.52 14.96 -3.22
C ILE A 142 9.52 15.65 -1.86
N LYS A 143 8.71 16.71 -1.73
CA LYS A 143 8.62 17.49 -0.49
C LYS A 143 7.78 16.75 0.54
N ASN A 144 8.43 16.19 1.55
CA ASN A 144 7.80 15.58 2.72
C ASN A 144 6.64 14.62 2.39
N THR A 145 6.63 13.96 1.23
CA THR A 145 5.47 13.13 0.89
C THR A 145 5.65 11.78 1.57
N LYS A 146 4.73 11.47 2.47
CA LYS A 146 4.38 10.08 2.68
C LYS A 146 3.76 9.57 1.37
N SER A 147 4.23 8.42 0.90
CA SER A 147 3.83 7.81 -0.37
C SER A 147 3.41 6.38 -0.10
N PHE A 148 2.67 5.77 -1.03
CA PHE A 148 2.27 4.37 -0.90
C PHE A 148 2.86 3.46 -1.97
N ILE A 149 3.02 2.18 -1.63
CA ILE A 149 3.36 1.07 -2.52
C ILE A 149 2.10 0.24 -2.74
#